data_AF-A0A1H2JDU3-F1
#
_entry.id   AF-A0A1H2JDU3-F1
#
_cell.length_a   1.000
_cell.length_b   1.000
_cell.length_c   1.000
_cell.angle_alpha   90.00
_cell.angle_beta   90.00
_cell.angle_gamma   90.00
#
_symmetry.space_group_name_H-M   'P 1'
#
loop_
_entity.id
_entity.type
_entity.pdbx_description
1 polymer ?
#
loop_
_entity_poly.entity_id
_entity_poly.type
_entity_poly.pdbx_seq_one_letter_code
_entity_poly.pdbx_strand_id
1 'polypeptide(L)'
;MAPGRRLRAGAVLLAVAAAVPLTTLTGGVAQAHPFGDPQTALISADGETVQVTWQAAVDDLSALAIELQVVESGRTFVYQDGALVPEESDPTDIDALVAAPEFADYLLRHIRVSAAGQDCVGTAGAFDGLGDDGAELSFACAGPVRTAEVSISTLTDLHESYRTLATGSGDQGHVYTLADDTAEWTFDPDAAPAAAGGAGLARQALPQVAVVLAALAAVAVVVTLRARRRRPKPSAERVSTTHPQS
;
A
#
# COMPACT_ATOMS: atom_id res chain seq x y z
N MET A 1 -59.68 36.34 -39.32
CA MET A 1 -58.73 37.46 -39.14
C MET A 1 -57.50 36.94 -38.42
N ALA A 2 -56.36 37.00 -39.11
CA ALA A 2 -54.96 37.07 -38.69
C ALA A 2 -54.38 36.18 -37.56
N PRO A 3 -53.08 35.83 -37.64
CA PRO A 3 -52.52 34.57 -37.13
C PRO A 3 -51.49 34.73 -36.00
N GLY A 4 -51.47 33.79 -35.05
CA GLY A 4 -50.41 33.65 -34.05
C GLY A 4 -49.41 32.56 -34.45
N ARG A 5 -48.25 32.98 -34.97
CA ARG A 5 -47.22 32.15 -35.60
C ARG A 5 -46.38 31.43 -34.53
N ARG A 6 -46.22 30.12 -34.71
CA ARG A 6 -45.52 29.17 -33.85
C ARG A 6 -44.04 29.56 -33.64
N LEU A 7 -43.61 29.66 -32.38
CA LEU A 7 -42.21 29.80 -31.97
C LEU A 7 -41.43 28.55 -32.39
N ARG A 8 -40.31 28.79 -33.10
CA ARG A 8 -39.36 27.75 -33.50
C ARG A 8 -38.54 27.32 -32.29
N ALA A 9 -38.68 26.07 -31.90
CA ALA A 9 -37.68 25.35 -31.12
C ALA A 9 -36.39 25.23 -31.97
N GLY A 10 -35.25 25.60 -31.40
CA GLY A 10 -33.98 25.55 -32.10
C GLY A 10 -32.79 25.67 -31.16
N ALA A 11 -32.19 24.52 -30.87
CA ALA A 11 -30.84 24.29 -30.36
C ALA A 11 -30.55 24.66 -28.89
N VAL A 12 -30.85 23.69 -28.02
CA VAL A 12 -30.06 23.41 -26.82
C VAL A 12 -28.62 23.09 -27.25
N LEU A 13 -27.66 23.89 -26.81
CA LEU A 13 -26.25 23.51 -26.76
C LEU A 13 -25.78 23.71 -25.31
N LEU A 14 -25.97 22.65 -24.53
CA LEU A 14 -25.29 22.42 -23.26
C LEU A 14 -23.78 22.45 -23.53
N ALA A 15 -23.15 23.58 -23.24
CA ALA A 15 -21.70 23.67 -23.09
C ALA A 15 -21.34 23.06 -21.73
N VAL A 16 -21.25 21.73 -21.65
CA VAL A 16 -20.58 21.06 -20.54
C VAL A 16 -19.08 21.26 -20.78
N ALA A 17 -18.56 22.37 -20.26
CA ALA A 17 -17.14 22.56 -20.05
C ALA A 17 -16.69 21.57 -18.97
N ALA A 18 -16.33 20.36 -19.37
CA ALA A 18 -15.51 19.48 -18.54
C ALA A 18 -14.09 20.08 -18.53
N ALA A 19 -13.89 21.12 -17.72
CA ALA A 19 -12.58 21.51 -17.27
C ALA A 19 -12.07 20.35 -16.41
N VAL A 20 -11.30 19.44 -17.01
CA VAL A 20 -10.49 18.49 -16.26
C VAL A 20 -9.31 19.30 -15.75
N PRO A 21 -9.21 19.63 -14.45
CA PRO A 21 -7.98 20.18 -13.95
C PRO A 21 -6.89 19.12 -14.13
N LEU A 22 -5.94 19.37 -15.05
CA LEU A 22 -4.61 18.76 -15.01
C LEU A 22 -3.86 19.39 -13.82
N THR A 23 -4.39 19.19 -12.61
CA THR A 23 -3.64 19.43 -11.39
C THR A 23 -2.71 18.24 -11.22
N THR A 24 -1.46 18.45 -11.61
CA THR A 24 -0.30 17.99 -10.84
C THR A 24 -0.29 16.49 -10.52
N LEU A 25 0.05 15.67 -11.51
CA LEU A 25 0.85 14.45 -11.28
C LEU A 25 2.31 14.85 -10.98
N THR A 26 2.50 15.71 -9.98
CA THR A 26 3.73 15.69 -9.20
C THR A 26 3.41 14.70 -8.10
N GLY A 27 3.77 13.44 -8.31
CA GLY A 27 3.85 12.49 -7.21
C GLY A 27 4.69 13.17 -6.14
N GLY A 28 4.02 13.58 -5.07
CA GLY A 28 4.72 14.00 -3.88
C GLY A 28 5.61 12.84 -3.50
N VAL A 29 6.91 13.08 -3.42
CA VAL A 29 7.75 12.36 -2.48
C VAL A 29 7.17 12.65 -1.10
N ALA A 30 6.14 11.90 -0.72
CA ALA A 30 5.62 11.89 0.63
C ALA A 30 6.64 11.13 1.47
N GLN A 31 7.70 11.83 1.85
CA GLN A 31 8.71 11.40 2.79
C GLN A 31 8.69 12.46 3.91
N ALA A 32 7.82 12.22 4.89
CA ALA A 32 7.82 12.74 6.26
C ALA A 32 6.59 12.19 7.02
N HIS A 33 6.81 11.25 7.94
CA HIS A 33 5.89 10.25 8.53
C HIS A 33 4.78 10.78 9.46
N PRO A 34 3.73 9.94 9.71
CA PRO A 34 3.59 9.46 11.10
C PRO A 34 3.97 7.99 11.36
N PHE A 35 3.79 7.02 10.44
CA PHE A 35 4.12 5.59 10.70
C PHE A 35 4.35 4.79 9.40
N GLY A 36 5.56 4.91 8.81
CA GLY A 36 6.06 4.02 7.72
C GLY A 36 5.11 3.56 6.60
N ASP A 37 5.51 2.48 5.92
CA ASP A 37 4.57 1.53 5.35
C ASP A 37 3.90 0.78 6.53
N PRO A 38 2.59 0.47 6.47
CA PRO A 38 1.94 -0.23 7.57
C PRO A 38 2.55 -1.61 7.79
N GLN A 39 2.50 -2.10 9.03
CA GLN A 39 2.82 -3.50 9.29
C GLN A 39 1.91 -4.40 8.45
N THR A 40 2.45 -5.50 7.95
CA THR A 40 1.65 -6.51 7.23
C THR A 40 1.81 -7.89 7.86
N ALA A 41 0.79 -8.71 7.71
CA ALA A 41 0.85 -10.12 8.09
C ALA A 41 0.22 -11.01 6.99
N LEU A 42 0.89 -12.10 6.66
CA LEU A 42 0.34 -13.17 5.85
C LEU A 42 0.04 -14.38 6.73
N ILE A 43 -1.20 -14.86 6.70
CA ILE A 43 -1.68 -15.94 7.56
C ILE A 43 -2.13 -17.11 6.67
N SER A 44 -1.57 -18.29 6.92
CA SER A 44 -1.90 -19.52 6.21
C SER A 44 -1.86 -20.72 7.15
N ALA A 45 -2.37 -21.86 6.70
CA ALA A 45 -2.29 -23.11 7.48
C ALA A 45 -1.99 -24.30 6.57
N ASP A 46 -1.25 -25.25 7.11
CA ASP A 46 -1.00 -26.56 6.51
C ASP A 46 -1.13 -27.65 7.58
N GLY A 47 -2.09 -28.55 7.39
CA GLY A 47 -2.40 -29.60 8.35
C GLY A 47 -2.70 -29.05 9.74
N GLU A 48 -1.80 -29.30 10.68
CA GLU A 48 -1.91 -28.95 12.10
C GLU A 48 -1.14 -27.66 12.46
N THR A 49 -0.58 -26.96 11.46
CA THR A 49 0.28 -25.79 11.66
C THR A 49 -0.34 -24.54 11.03
N VAL A 50 -0.35 -23.44 11.76
CA VAL A 50 -0.64 -22.10 11.23
C VAL A 50 0.67 -21.35 11.05
N GLN A 51 0.92 -20.83 9.85
CA GLN A 51 2.06 -19.96 9.55
C GLN A 51 1.63 -18.50 9.56
N VAL A 52 2.43 -17.65 10.19
CA VAL A 52 2.28 -16.20 10.17
C VAL A 52 3.60 -15.59 9.73
N THR A 53 3.60 -14.87 8.60
CA THR A 53 4.73 -14.03 8.18
C THR A 53 4.39 -12.58 8.51
N TRP A 54 5.14 -11.96 9.42
CA TRP A 54 4.93 -10.57 9.84
C TRP A 54 6.04 -9.66 9.31
N GLN A 55 5.67 -8.50 8.78
CA GLN A 55 6.62 -7.50 8.27
C GLN A 55 6.30 -6.12 8.84
N ALA A 56 7.35 -5.35 9.08
CA ALA A 56 7.29 -3.94 9.47
C ALA A 56 8.32 -3.14 8.66
N ALA A 57 8.15 -1.82 8.62
CA ALA A 57 9.11 -0.93 8.01
C ALA A 57 10.43 -0.90 8.80
N VAL A 58 11.54 -0.57 8.14
CA VAL A 58 12.89 -0.58 8.72
C VAL A 58 13.03 0.39 9.91
N ASP A 59 12.37 1.54 9.86
CA ASP A 59 12.27 2.51 10.96
C ASP A 59 11.50 1.95 12.16
N ASP A 60 10.43 1.21 11.92
CA ASP A 60 9.67 0.54 12.98
C ASP A 60 10.46 -0.59 13.64
N LEU A 61 11.22 -1.37 12.86
CA LEU A 61 12.13 -2.39 13.39
C LEU A 61 13.25 -1.77 14.24
N SER A 62 13.76 -0.60 13.83
CA SER A 62 14.76 0.14 14.59
C SER A 62 14.19 0.68 15.91
N ALA A 63 12.93 1.15 15.91
CA ALA A 63 12.23 1.57 17.11
C ALA A 63 12.03 0.37 18.07
N LEU A 64 11.66 -0.79 17.53
CA LEU A 64 11.53 -2.02 18.32
C LEU A 64 12.89 -2.46 18.92
N ALA A 65 13.98 -2.35 18.15
CA ALA A 65 15.32 -2.66 18.66
C ALA A 65 15.70 -1.79 19.87
N ILE A 66 15.35 -0.51 19.84
CA ILE A 66 15.56 0.40 20.97
C ILE A 66 14.68 -0.01 22.16
N GLU A 67 13.40 -0.30 21.93
CA GLU A 67 12.45 -0.69 22.99
C GLU A 67 12.88 -1.98 23.68
N LEU A 68 13.34 -2.98 22.91
CA LEU A 68 13.89 -4.23 23.43
C LEU A 68 15.28 -4.07 24.05
N GLN A 69 15.89 -2.88 23.98
CA GLN A 69 17.21 -2.57 24.51
C GLN A 69 18.33 -3.44 23.92
N VAL A 70 18.15 -3.91 22.68
CA VAL A 70 19.12 -4.76 21.97
C VAL A 70 20.14 -3.93 21.19
N VAL A 71 19.90 -2.62 21.09
CA VAL A 71 20.85 -1.60 20.63
C VAL A 71 21.04 -0.54 21.71
N GLU A 72 22.16 0.18 21.67
CA GLU A 72 22.46 1.22 22.66
C GLU A 72 21.42 2.34 22.62
N SER A 73 20.73 2.55 23.75
CA SER A 73 19.70 3.57 23.90
C SER A 73 20.37 4.94 24.07
N GLY A 74 20.12 5.87 23.14
CA GLY A 74 20.73 7.21 23.20
C GLY A 74 21.23 7.79 21.88
N ARG A 75 20.76 7.26 20.74
CA ARG A 75 21.04 7.86 19.43
C ARG A 75 20.70 9.34 19.46
N THR A 76 21.75 10.13 19.31
CA THR A 76 21.72 11.57 19.49
C THR A 76 21.46 12.18 18.13
N PHE A 77 20.49 13.09 18.02
CA PHE A 77 20.31 13.88 16.81
C PHE A 77 21.63 14.58 16.46
N VAL A 78 22.26 14.17 15.36
CA VAL A 78 23.52 14.77 14.93
C VAL A 78 23.20 16.01 14.11
N TYR A 79 23.82 17.13 14.47
CA TYR A 79 23.79 18.32 13.61
C TYR A 79 24.77 18.12 12.46
N GLN A 80 24.26 17.91 11.25
CA GLN A 80 25.05 17.99 10.02
C GLN A 80 24.78 19.36 9.37
N ASP A 81 25.83 20.17 9.18
CA ASP A 81 25.76 21.51 8.59
C ASP A 81 24.74 22.48 9.23
N GLY A 82 24.51 22.35 10.54
CA GLY A 82 23.58 23.20 11.29
C GLY A 82 22.11 22.82 11.15
N ALA A 83 21.79 21.75 10.43
CA ALA A 83 20.48 21.12 10.44
C ALA A 83 20.47 19.93 11.42
N LEU A 84 19.38 19.78 12.18
CA LEU A 84 19.09 18.52 12.87
C LEU A 84 18.83 17.47 11.79
N VAL A 85 19.73 16.50 11.66
CA VAL A 85 19.50 15.32 10.84
C VAL A 85 19.18 14.20 11.83
N PRO A 86 17.91 13.75 11.91
CA PRO A 86 17.61 12.48 12.58
C PRO A 86 18.52 11.42 11.97
N GLU A 87 19.20 10.65 12.81
CA GLU A 87 19.96 9.51 12.32
C GLU A 87 18.97 8.59 11.60
N GLU A 88 19.24 8.31 10.33
CA GLU A 88 18.46 7.33 9.58
C GLU A 88 18.60 5.97 10.29
N SER A 89 17.53 5.17 10.25
CA SER A 89 17.57 3.78 10.70
C SER A 89 18.85 3.10 10.25
N ASP A 90 19.62 2.55 11.18
CA ASP A 90 20.91 1.93 10.85
C ASP A 90 20.63 0.46 10.52
N PRO A 91 21.04 -0.06 9.34
CA PRO A 91 20.90 -1.48 9.03
C PRO A 91 21.47 -2.41 10.13
N THR A 92 22.46 -1.96 10.90
CA THR A 92 23.00 -2.71 12.04
C THR A 92 22.02 -2.86 13.20
N ASP A 93 20.98 -2.03 13.31
CA ASP A 93 19.91 -2.20 14.30
C ASP A 93 19.11 -3.47 14.03
N ILE A 94 18.83 -3.74 12.74
CA ILE A 94 18.13 -4.95 12.31
C ILE A 94 18.99 -6.16 12.62
N ASP A 95 20.29 -6.10 12.32
CA ASP A 95 21.23 -7.19 12.64
C ASP A 95 21.25 -7.48 14.16
N ALA A 96 21.27 -6.43 14.99
CA ALA A 96 21.21 -6.57 16.44
C ALA A 96 19.88 -7.17 16.92
N LEU A 97 18.76 -6.73 16.34
CA LEU A 97 17.43 -7.25 16.62
C LEU A 97 17.30 -8.73 16.25
N VAL A 98 17.79 -9.13 15.08
CA VAL A 98 17.79 -10.52 14.60
C VAL A 98 18.62 -11.43 15.51
N ALA A 99 19.73 -10.93 16.04
CA ALA A 99 20.60 -11.69 16.93
C ALA A 99 20.04 -11.85 18.36
N ALA A 100 19.04 -11.05 18.73
CA ALA A 100 18.53 -10.97 20.09
C ALA A 100 17.39 -11.98 20.35
N PRO A 101 17.50 -12.87 21.35
CA PRO A 101 16.40 -13.77 21.70
C PRO A 101 15.13 -13.01 22.15
N GLU A 102 15.29 -11.79 22.68
CA GLU A 102 14.19 -10.90 23.07
C GLU A 102 13.24 -10.60 21.92
N PHE A 103 13.74 -10.57 20.67
CA PHE A 103 12.90 -10.33 19.51
C PHE A 103 11.98 -11.52 19.19
N ALA A 104 12.50 -12.74 19.25
CA ALA A 104 11.68 -13.95 19.09
C ALA A 104 10.63 -14.05 20.20
N ASP A 105 11.03 -13.78 21.45
CA ASP A 105 10.12 -13.77 22.60
C ASP A 105 9.04 -12.68 22.48
N TYR A 106 9.40 -11.51 21.95
CA TYR A 106 8.47 -10.43 21.64
C TYR A 106 7.43 -10.90 20.63
N LEU A 107 7.85 -11.41 19.47
CA LEU A 107 6.93 -11.82 18.42
C LEU A 107 5.97 -12.93 18.90
N LEU A 108 6.46 -13.94 19.62
CA LEU A 108 5.64 -15.03 20.14
C LEU A 108 4.67 -14.61 21.26
N ARG A 109 4.96 -13.50 21.94
CA ARG A 109 4.06 -12.91 22.93
C ARG A 109 2.95 -12.09 22.27
N HIS A 110 3.30 -11.36 21.21
CA HIS A 110 2.42 -10.40 20.55
C HIS A 110 1.63 -10.99 19.36
N ILE A 111 2.06 -12.15 18.85
CA ILE A 111 1.36 -12.94 17.83
C ILE A 111 1.00 -14.27 18.46
N ARG A 112 -0.30 -14.53 18.59
CA ARG A 112 -0.83 -15.75 19.20
C ARG A 112 -1.85 -16.39 18.29
N VAL A 113 -1.93 -17.72 18.34
CA VAL A 113 -2.89 -18.51 17.58
C VAL A 113 -3.56 -19.47 18.55
N SER A 114 -4.88 -19.53 18.52
CA SER A 114 -5.66 -20.57 19.18
C SER A 114 -6.56 -21.28 18.19
N ALA A 115 -6.69 -22.59 18.33
CA ALA A 115 -7.57 -23.41 17.49
C ALA A 115 -8.38 -24.34 18.39
N ALA A 116 -9.67 -24.48 18.10
CA ALA A 116 -10.61 -25.24 18.92
C ALA A 116 -10.59 -24.86 20.42
N GLY A 117 -10.33 -23.58 20.72
CA GLY A 117 -10.25 -23.06 22.09
C GLY A 117 -8.97 -23.44 22.85
N GLN A 118 -7.94 -23.94 22.16
CA GLN A 118 -6.62 -24.24 22.75
C GLN A 118 -5.54 -23.41 22.08
N ASP A 119 -4.61 -22.88 22.87
CA ASP A 119 -3.43 -22.18 22.35
C ASP A 119 -2.54 -23.13 21.56
N CYS A 120 -2.14 -22.71 20.36
CA CYS A 120 -1.16 -23.41 19.55
C CYS A 120 0.26 -23.03 20.01
N VAL A 121 1.19 -24.00 20.00
CA VAL A 121 2.57 -23.78 20.44
C VAL A 121 3.32 -23.04 19.34
N GLY A 122 3.66 -21.78 19.59
CA GLY A 122 4.41 -20.94 18.65
C GLY A 122 5.92 -21.20 18.68
N THR A 123 6.55 -21.13 17.52
CA THR A 123 8.00 -21.03 17.35
C THR A 123 8.33 -19.99 16.29
N ALA A 124 9.35 -19.18 16.54
CA ALA A 124 9.87 -18.25 15.55
C ALA A 124 10.92 -18.95 14.68
N GLY A 125 10.83 -18.73 13.36
CA GLY A 125 11.81 -19.20 12.38
C GLY A 125 13.10 -18.37 12.41
N ALA A 126 13.91 -18.55 11.37
CA ALA A 126 15.03 -17.64 11.14
C ALA A 126 14.51 -16.27 10.69
N PHE A 127 15.23 -15.22 11.07
CA PHE A 127 14.92 -13.83 10.68
C PHE A 127 15.89 -13.31 9.61
N ASP A 128 16.49 -14.22 8.83
CA ASP A 128 17.31 -13.85 7.68
C ASP A 128 16.47 -13.01 6.71
N GLY A 129 16.96 -11.82 6.34
CA GLY A 129 16.21 -10.94 5.45
C GLY A 129 15.01 -10.24 6.10
N LEU A 130 14.97 -10.08 7.44
CA LEU A 130 13.84 -9.48 8.17
C LEU A 130 13.24 -8.21 7.55
N GLY A 131 14.07 -7.30 7.02
CA GLY A 131 13.59 -6.07 6.38
C GLY A 131 12.83 -6.30 5.07
N ASP A 132 13.18 -7.34 4.32
CA ASP A 132 12.63 -7.64 3.00
C ASP A 132 11.53 -8.71 3.06
N ASP A 133 11.80 -9.80 3.78
CA ASP A 133 10.98 -11.02 3.83
C ASP A 133 10.07 -11.08 5.07
N GLY A 134 10.38 -10.31 6.11
CA GLY A 134 9.68 -10.34 7.40
C GLY A 134 10.11 -11.50 8.30
N ALA A 135 9.44 -11.62 9.45
CA ALA A 135 9.63 -12.69 10.42
C ALA A 135 8.61 -13.82 10.17
N GLU A 136 9.09 -15.05 10.00
CA GLU A 136 8.23 -16.24 9.90
C GLU A 136 8.00 -16.86 11.27
N LEU A 137 6.74 -17.12 11.60
CA LEU A 137 6.31 -17.83 12.80
C LEU A 137 5.49 -19.04 12.41
N SER A 138 5.68 -20.14 13.16
CA SER A 138 4.88 -21.35 13.05
C SER A 138 4.19 -21.69 14.36
N PHE A 139 2.91 -22.02 14.30
CA PHE A 139 2.09 -22.34 15.45
C PHE A 139 1.52 -23.75 15.31
N ALA A 140 2.03 -24.69 16.10
CA ALA A 140 1.61 -26.08 16.11
C ALA A 140 0.37 -26.27 16.99
N CYS A 141 -0.73 -26.71 16.39
CA CYS A 141 -2.01 -26.95 17.05
C CYS A 141 -2.21 -28.45 17.34
N ALA A 142 -3.15 -28.79 18.22
CA ALA A 142 -3.38 -30.18 18.66
C ALA A 142 -4.02 -31.10 17.59
N GLY A 143 -4.41 -30.55 16.44
CA GLY A 143 -5.00 -31.28 15.33
C GLY A 143 -5.21 -30.38 14.11
N PRO A 144 -5.79 -30.93 13.02
CA PRO A 144 -5.91 -30.21 11.76
C PRO A 144 -6.71 -28.90 11.90
N VAL A 145 -6.18 -27.82 11.36
CA VAL A 145 -6.74 -26.48 11.50
C VAL A 145 -7.69 -26.19 10.33
N ARG A 146 -8.94 -25.88 10.67
CA ARG A 146 -9.98 -25.40 9.73
C ARG A 146 -10.37 -23.97 10.03
N THR A 147 -10.37 -23.64 11.31
CA THR A 147 -10.54 -22.29 11.83
C THR A 147 -9.52 -22.07 12.93
N ALA A 148 -9.01 -20.85 13.04
CA ALA A 148 -8.19 -20.41 14.16
C ALA A 148 -8.51 -18.97 14.51
N GLU A 149 -8.42 -18.64 15.79
CA GLU A 149 -8.39 -17.27 16.26
C GLU A 149 -6.93 -16.83 16.30
N VAL A 150 -6.62 -15.72 15.61
CA VAL A 150 -5.27 -15.16 15.54
C VAL A 150 -5.30 -13.79 16.19
N SER A 151 -4.43 -13.59 17.17
CA SER A 151 -4.21 -12.30 17.81
C SER A 151 -2.89 -11.69 17.36
N ILE A 152 -2.89 -10.42 16.94
CA ILE A 152 -1.69 -9.67 16.57
C ILE A 152 -1.75 -8.29 17.24
N SER A 153 -0.75 -8.01 18.08
CA SER A 153 -0.62 -6.76 18.84
C SER A 153 0.75 -6.10 18.67
N THR A 154 1.55 -6.55 17.70
CA THR A 154 2.90 -6.03 17.43
C THR A 154 2.90 -4.52 17.20
N LEU A 155 3.84 -3.84 17.87
CA LEU A 155 4.06 -2.40 17.95
C LEU A 155 2.87 -1.57 18.49
N THR A 156 1.68 -2.13 18.62
CA THR A 156 0.55 -1.42 19.25
C THR A 156 0.78 -1.12 20.73
N ASP A 157 1.67 -1.90 21.36
CA ASP A 157 2.18 -1.69 22.70
C ASP A 157 3.18 -0.53 22.80
N LEU A 158 3.89 -0.23 21.71
CA LEU A 158 4.76 0.95 21.59
C LEU A 158 3.94 2.22 21.34
N HIS A 159 2.94 2.15 20.44
CA HIS A 159 2.06 3.29 20.17
C HIS A 159 0.68 2.88 19.63
N GLU A 160 -0.38 3.51 20.14
CA GLU A 160 -1.79 3.16 19.83
C GLU A 160 -2.22 3.39 18.36
N SER A 161 -1.37 4.01 17.55
CA SER A 161 -1.62 4.28 16.12
C SER A 161 -1.14 3.15 15.21
N TYR A 162 -0.30 2.24 15.70
CA TYR A 162 0.20 1.13 14.90
C TYR A 162 -0.94 0.21 14.49
N ARG A 163 -0.88 -0.25 13.24
CA ARG A 163 -1.89 -1.13 12.66
C ARG A 163 -1.18 -2.21 11.85
N THR A 164 -1.72 -3.43 11.89
CA THR A 164 -1.22 -4.54 11.06
C THR A 164 -2.30 -4.95 10.07
N LEU A 165 -2.03 -4.76 8.79
CA LEU A 165 -2.88 -5.26 7.71
C LEU A 165 -2.57 -6.73 7.47
N ALA A 166 -3.47 -7.61 7.87
CA ALA A 166 -3.34 -9.04 7.68
C ALA A 166 -4.15 -9.54 6.50
N THR A 167 -3.61 -10.54 5.81
CA THR A 167 -4.23 -11.22 4.67
C THR A 167 -4.06 -12.73 4.81
N GLY A 168 -4.95 -13.49 4.19
CA GLY A 168 -4.90 -14.94 4.20
C GLY A 168 -5.52 -15.54 2.96
N SER A 169 -5.96 -16.80 3.04
CA SER A 169 -6.51 -17.51 1.88
C SER A 169 -7.80 -16.87 1.35
N GLY A 170 -7.98 -16.89 0.02
CA GLY A 170 -9.14 -16.29 -0.65
C GLY A 170 -9.14 -14.76 -0.55
N ASP A 171 -10.28 -14.19 -0.17
CA ASP A 171 -10.47 -12.74 0.02
C ASP A 171 -10.43 -12.34 1.52
N GLN A 172 -9.91 -13.20 2.39
CA GLN A 172 -9.84 -12.91 3.83
C GLN A 172 -8.77 -11.86 4.13
N GLY A 173 -9.14 -10.89 4.96
CA GLY A 173 -8.25 -9.87 5.49
C GLY A 173 -8.80 -9.24 6.75
N HIS A 174 -7.91 -8.68 7.56
CA HIS A 174 -8.24 -8.00 8.80
C HIS A 174 -7.23 -6.89 9.08
N VAL A 175 -7.63 -5.85 9.81
CA VAL A 175 -6.72 -4.79 10.25
C VAL A 175 -6.67 -4.82 11.77
N TYR A 176 -5.56 -5.33 12.30
CA TYR A 176 -5.35 -5.39 13.74
C TYR A 176 -5.02 -4.01 14.32
N THR A 177 -5.65 -3.71 15.45
CA THR A 177 -5.53 -2.44 16.16
C THR A 177 -5.44 -2.69 17.66
N LEU A 178 -5.07 -1.67 18.46
CA LEU A 178 -5.10 -1.79 19.92
C LEU A 178 -6.47 -2.17 20.49
N ALA A 179 -7.56 -1.79 19.82
CA ALA A 179 -8.94 -2.06 20.26
C ALA A 179 -9.54 -3.34 19.65
N ASP A 180 -8.87 -3.92 18.66
CA ASP A 180 -9.34 -5.06 17.87
C ASP A 180 -8.10 -5.83 17.41
N ASP A 181 -7.53 -6.61 18.32
CA ASP A 181 -6.26 -7.29 18.15
C ASP A 181 -6.43 -8.77 17.79
N THR A 182 -7.65 -9.23 17.57
CA THR A 182 -7.98 -10.66 17.46
C THR A 182 -9.03 -10.89 16.37
N ALA A 183 -8.78 -11.85 15.47
CA ALA A 183 -9.68 -12.18 14.37
C ALA A 183 -9.77 -13.69 14.13
N GLU A 184 -10.95 -14.16 13.71
CA GLU A 184 -11.14 -15.55 13.25
C GLU A 184 -10.71 -15.70 11.79
N TRP A 185 -9.92 -16.73 11.51
CA TRP A 185 -9.44 -17.11 10.19
C TRP A 185 -9.99 -18.48 9.82
N THR A 186 -10.32 -18.65 8.54
CA THR A 186 -10.76 -19.93 7.98
C THR A 186 -9.74 -20.44 6.96
N PHE A 187 -9.48 -21.75 6.98
CA PHE A 187 -8.48 -22.38 6.12
C PHE A 187 -9.12 -23.50 5.31
N ASP A 188 -8.93 -23.44 4.00
CA ASP A 188 -9.33 -24.51 3.10
C ASP A 188 -8.21 -25.57 3.03
N PRO A 189 -8.45 -26.82 3.47
CA PRO A 189 -7.49 -27.93 3.33
C PRO A 189 -6.96 -28.12 1.92
N ASP A 190 -7.80 -27.82 0.94
CA ASP A 190 -7.58 -28.19 -0.46
C ASP A 190 -6.99 -26.99 -1.24
N ALA A 191 -6.86 -25.83 -0.60
CA ALA A 191 -6.21 -24.66 -1.19
C ALA A 191 -4.69 -24.79 -1.08
N ALA A 192 -4.00 -24.66 -2.22
CA ALA A 192 -2.55 -24.59 -2.24
C ALA A 192 -2.04 -23.38 -1.44
N PRO A 193 -0.90 -23.48 -0.73
CA PRO A 193 -0.35 -22.37 0.03
C PRO A 193 -0.13 -21.15 -0.87
N ALA A 194 -0.63 -20.00 -0.43
CA ALA A 194 -0.43 -18.75 -1.15
C ALA A 194 1.05 -18.35 -1.03
N ALA A 195 1.72 -18.16 -2.17
CA ALA A 195 3.08 -17.63 -2.16
C ALA A 195 3.08 -16.23 -1.53
N ALA A 196 3.96 -16.03 -0.54
CA ALA A 196 4.25 -14.72 0.03
C ALA A 196 4.69 -13.78 -1.10
N GLY A 197 3.82 -12.84 -1.44
CA GLY A 197 4.09 -11.89 -2.51
C GLY A 197 2.95 -10.90 -2.59
N GLY A 198 3.25 -9.63 -2.34
CA GLY A 198 2.35 -8.46 -2.39
C GLY A 198 1.64 -8.20 -3.74
N ALA A 199 1.55 -9.21 -4.61
CA ALA A 199 0.85 -9.19 -5.89
C ALA A 199 -0.69 -9.17 -5.75
N GLY A 200 -1.26 -9.40 -4.57
CA GLY A 200 -2.70 -9.34 -4.31
C GLY A 200 -3.29 -7.95 -4.60
N LEU A 201 -2.60 -6.89 -4.16
CA LEU A 201 -3.01 -5.51 -4.37
C LEU A 201 -2.82 -5.05 -5.82
N ALA A 202 -1.75 -5.51 -6.49
CA ALA A 202 -1.49 -5.20 -7.90
C ALA A 202 -2.56 -5.79 -8.85
N ARG A 203 -3.15 -6.94 -8.50
CA ARG A 203 -4.22 -7.56 -9.32
C ARG A 203 -5.57 -6.86 -9.22
N GLN A 204 -5.89 -6.21 -8.09
CA GLN A 204 -7.14 -5.46 -7.94
C GLN A 204 -7.11 -4.05 -8.58
N ALA A 205 -5.93 -3.51 -8.89
CA ALA A 205 -5.79 -2.19 -9.52
C ALA A 205 -5.83 -2.20 -11.06
N LEU A 206 -5.60 -3.35 -11.70
CA LEU A 206 -5.56 -3.49 -13.16
C LEU A 206 -6.82 -3.02 -13.92
N PRO A 207 -8.07 -3.29 -13.48
CA PRO A 207 -9.25 -2.83 -14.22
C PRO A 207 -9.41 -1.31 -14.18
N GLN A 208 -8.90 -0.62 -13.15
CA GLN A 208 -9.02 0.83 -12.99
C GLN A 208 -8.10 1.57 -13.97
N VAL A 209 -6.88 1.09 -14.18
CA VAL A 209 -5.88 1.70 -15.08
C VAL A 209 -6.30 1.60 -16.56
N ALA A 210 -6.90 0.47 -16.94
CA ALA A 210 -7.37 0.25 -18.31
C ALA A 210 -8.48 1.24 -18.72
N VAL A 211 -9.38 1.59 -17.80
CA VAL A 211 -10.48 2.55 -18.06
C VAL A 211 -9.95 3.96 -18.27
N VAL A 212 -8.96 4.40 -17.48
CA VAL A 212 -8.34 5.73 -17.62
C VAL A 212 -7.60 5.86 -18.94
N LEU A 213 -6.82 4.85 -19.34
CA LEU A 213 -6.10 4.85 -20.61
C LEU A 213 -7.04 4.86 -21.83
N ALA A 214 -8.14 4.10 -21.77
CA ALA A 214 -9.15 4.11 -22.83
C ALA A 214 -9.85 5.47 -22.98
N ALA A 215 -10.17 6.13 -21.86
CA ALA A 215 -10.76 7.47 -21.87
C ALA A 215 -9.83 8.52 -22.47
N LEU A 216 -8.53 8.49 -22.13
CA LEU A 216 -7.53 9.40 -22.69
C LEU A 216 -7.34 9.19 -24.20
N ALA A 217 -7.30 7.95 -24.67
CA ALA A 217 -7.20 7.63 -26.09
C ALA A 217 -8.43 8.15 -26.88
N ALA A 218 -9.64 8.00 -26.33
CA ALA A 218 -10.86 8.50 -26.95
C ALA A 218 -10.85 10.03 -27.08
N VAL A 219 -10.40 10.76 -26.05
CA VAL A 219 -10.28 12.22 -26.09
C VAL A 219 -9.26 12.66 -27.16
N ALA A 220 -8.09 12.01 -27.22
CA ALA A 220 -7.06 12.32 -28.21
C ALA A 220 -7.55 12.13 -29.65
N VAL A 221 -8.32 11.07 -29.93
CA VAL A 221 -8.94 10.82 -31.24
C VAL A 221 -9.96 11.91 -31.59
N VAL A 222 -10.82 12.32 -30.66
CA VAL A 222 -11.81 13.37 -30.90
C VAL A 222 -11.15 14.72 -31.18
N VAL A 223 -10.10 15.07 -30.43
CA VAL A 223 -9.34 16.33 -30.62
C VAL A 223 -8.65 16.36 -31.97
N THR A 224 -7.96 15.27 -32.36
CA THR A 224 -7.26 15.18 -33.65
C THR A 224 -8.22 15.24 -34.84
N LEU A 225 -9.37 14.58 -34.76
CA LEU A 225 -10.41 14.66 -35.80
C LEU A 225 -11.00 16.07 -35.93
N ARG A 226 -11.24 16.77 -34.81
CA ARG A 226 -11.70 18.17 -34.85
C ARG A 226 -10.65 19.12 -35.40
N ALA A 227 -9.38 18.96 -35.03
CA ALA A 227 -8.29 19.78 -35.54
C ALA A 227 -8.11 19.60 -37.06
N ARG A 228 -8.23 18.37 -37.58
CA ARG A 228 -8.18 18.10 -39.02
C ARG A 228 -9.33 18.73 -39.79
N ARG A 229 -10.55 18.73 -39.23
CA ARG A 229 -11.72 19.37 -39.87
C ARG A 229 -11.65 20.89 -39.89
N ARG A 230 -10.84 21.50 -39.02
CA ARG A 230 -10.69 22.97 -38.91
C ARG A 230 -9.54 23.54 -39.71
N ARG A 231 -8.69 22.73 -40.37
CA ARG A 231 -7.60 23.26 -41.20
C ARG A 231 -8.18 24.05 -42.39
N PRO A 232 -8.00 25.37 -42.43
CA PRO A 232 -8.39 26.17 -43.59
C PRO A 232 -7.54 25.77 -44.78
N LYS A 233 -8.15 25.72 -45.98
CA LYS A 233 -7.42 25.53 -47.24
C LYS A 233 -6.34 26.62 -47.34
N PRO A 234 -5.08 26.28 -47.68
CA PRO A 234 -4.04 27.28 -47.85
C PRO A 234 -4.44 28.25 -48.95
N SER A 235 -4.60 29.52 -48.59
CA SER A 235 -4.76 30.61 -49.55
C SER A 235 -3.41 30.85 -50.21
N ALA A 236 -3.39 30.82 -51.54
CA ALA A 236 -2.20 31.06 -52.34
C ALA A 236 -1.51 32.37 -51.93
N GLU A 237 -0.24 32.25 -51.55
CA GLU A 237 0.63 33.31 -51.05
C GLU A 237 0.90 34.33 -52.16
N ARG A 238 0.56 35.59 -51.89
CA ARG A 238 0.81 36.72 -52.76
C ARG A 238 2.11 37.39 -52.28
N VAL A 239 3.20 37.14 -52.99
CA VAL A 239 4.50 37.78 -52.79
C VAL A 239 4.36 39.28 -53.01
N SER A 240 4.71 40.08 -52.01
CA SER A 240 4.95 41.52 -52.16
C SER A 240 6.22 41.90 -51.39
N THR A 241 7.27 42.15 -52.17
CA THR A 241 8.53 42.76 -51.78
C THR A 241 8.33 44.24 -51.48
N THR A 242 8.77 44.72 -50.31
CA THR A 242 8.94 46.16 -50.08
C THR A 242 10.28 46.47 -49.41
N HIS A 243 10.95 47.46 -50.00
CA HIS A 243 12.24 48.07 -49.71
C HIS A 243 12.37 48.73 -48.32
N PRO A 244 13.60 48.86 -47.78
CA PRO A 244 13.90 49.72 -46.64
C PRO A 244 14.23 51.16 -47.11
N GLN A 245 13.83 52.16 -46.31
CA GLN A 245 14.43 53.49 -46.35
C GLN A 245 15.06 53.81 -45.00
N SER A 246 16.29 54.29 -45.09
CA SER A 246 17.18 54.86 -44.08
C SER A 246 16.88 56.32 -43.81
#